data_AF-A0A1Y2WY27-F1
#
_entry.id   AF-A0A1Y2WY27-F1
#
_cell.length_a   1.000
_cell.length_b   1.000
_cell.length_c   1.000
_cell.angle_alpha   90.00
_cell.angle_beta   90.00
_cell.angle_gamma   90.00
#
_symmetry.space_group_name_H-M   'P 1'
#
loop_
_entity.id
_entity.type
_entity.pdbx_description
1 polymer ?
#
loop_
_entity_poly.entity_id
_entity_poly.type
_entity_poly.pdbx_seq_one_letter_code
_entity_poly.pdbx_strand_id
1 'polypeptide(L)' 'MARAQPTSQSDQGRSIEVPLTHPMKIEVGGDGIIGRRVTIWSQHAVDPIAEGIIGYN' A
#
# COMPACT_ATOMS: atom_id res chain seq x y z
N MET A 1 -19.80 3.00 -36.84
CA MET A 1 -18.72 2.26 -36.17
C MET A 1 -18.51 2.87 -34.80
N ALA A 2 -18.93 2.20 -33.72
CA ALA A 2 -18.82 2.71 -32.36
C ALA A 2 -17.52 2.20 -31.72
N ARG A 3 -16.68 3.13 -31.21
CA ARG A 3 -15.46 2.80 -30.46
C ARG A 3 -15.87 2.32 -29.06
N ALA A 4 -15.47 1.11 -28.70
CA ALA A 4 -15.51 0.65 -27.31
C ALA A 4 -14.46 1.43 -26.52
N GLN A 5 -14.90 2.23 -25.56
CA GLN A 5 -14.04 2.80 -24.53
C GLN A 5 -13.76 1.71 -23.50
N PRO A 6 -12.49 1.39 -23.17
CA PRO A 6 -12.21 0.55 -22.03
C PRO A 6 -12.58 1.37 -20.79
N THR A 7 -13.66 0.98 -20.12
CA THR A 7 -13.92 1.40 -18.75
C THR A 7 -12.80 0.81 -17.91
N SER A 8 -11.74 1.59 -17.68
CA SER A 8 -10.82 1.39 -16.56
C SER A 8 -11.62 1.69 -15.28
N GLN A 9 -12.57 0.79 -14.97
CA GLN A 9 -13.15 0.67 -13.66
C GLN A 9 -11.96 0.36 -12.76
N SER A 10 -11.51 1.39 -12.06
CA SER A 10 -10.52 1.26 -11.01
C SER A 10 -11.07 0.21 -10.08
N ASP A 11 -10.40 -0.93 -10.07
CA ASP A 11 -10.43 -1.89 -8.98
C ASP A 11 -9.92 -1.10 -7.77
N GLN A 12 -10.79 -0.29 -7.17
CA GLN A 12 -10.48 0.50 -5.99
C GLN A 12 -10.26 -0.52 -4.90
N GLY A 13 -8.98 -0.93 -4.80
CA GLY A 13 -8.52 -2.02 -3.99
C GLY A 13 -9.19 -1.96 -2.65
N ARG A 14 -9.89 -3.04 -2.31
CA ARG A 14 -10.54 -3.21 -1.03
C ARG A 14 -9.54 -2.83 0.06
N SER A 15 -9.83 -1.76 0.80
CA SER A 15 -9.02 -1.37 1.95
C SER A 15 -9.11 -2.45 3.01
N ILE A 16 -7.96 -2.86 3.53
CA ILE A 16 -7.86 -3.79 4.65
C ILE A 16 -7.12 -3.09 5.79
N GLU A 17 -7.68 -3.16 6.99
CA GLU A 17 -7.00 -2.68 8.19
C GLU A 17 -6.16 -3.81 8.76
N VAL A 18 -4.88 -3.54 8.96
CA VAL A 18 -3.94 -4.50 9.55
C VAL A 18 -3.47 -3.94 10.89
N PRO A 19 -3.80 -4.57 12.02
CA PRO A 19 -3.33 -4.11 13.32
C PRO A 19 -1.81 -4.31 13.43
N LEU A 20 -1.14 -3.28 13.91
CA LEU A 20 0.29 -3.34 14.20
C LEU A 20 0.50 -3.96 15.58
N THR A 21 1.53 -4.81 15.72
CA THR A 21 1.88 -5.40 17.02
C THR A 21 2.31 -4.36 18.05
N HIS A 22 2.90 -3.26 17.58
CA HIS A 22 3.30 -2.12 18.39
C HIS A 22 2.97 -0.81 17.65
N PRO A 23 2.57 0.26 18.37
CA PRO A 23 2.35 1.56 17.75
C PRO A 23 3.61 2.06 17.03
N MET A 24 3.42 2.60 15.84
CA MET A 24 4.48 3.27 15.08
C MET A 24 4.24 4.78 15.05
N LYS A 25 5.31 5.57 15.15
CA LYS A 25 5.22 7.04 15.09
C LYS A 25 4.85 7.50 13.68
N ILE A 26 3.82 8.34 13.57
CA ILE A 26 3.36 8.92 12.30
C ILE A 26 3.97 10.32 12.15
N GLU A 27 5.26 10.36 11.85
CA GLU A 27 6.06 11.58 11.71
C GLU A 27 7.05 11.43 10.54
N VAL A 28 7.62 12.54 10.07
CA VAL A 28 8.70 12.56 9.08
C VAL A 28 10.06 12.55 9.80
N GLY A 29 10.97 11.66 9.39
CA GLY A 29 12.31 11.56 9.97
C GLY A 29 12.33 10.88 11.35
N GLY A 30 13.51 10.84 11.99
CA GLY A 30 13.69 10.17 13.29
C GLY A 30 13.23 8.70 13.25
N ASP A 31 12.31 8.32 14.15
CA ASP A 31 11.67 7.00 14.17
C ASP A 31 10.36 6.95 13.36
N GLY A 32 9.90 8.07 12.80
CA GLY A 32 8.62 8.20 12.11
C GLY A 32 8.55 7.49 10.76
N ILE A 33 7.37 6.97 10.40
CA ILE A 33 7.21 6.12 9.21
C ILE A 33 6.81 6.85 7.93
N ILE A 34 6.48 8.14 7.98
CA ILE A 34 6.07 8.88 6.78
C ILE A 34 7.26 9.00 5.81
N GLY A 35 7.01 8.72 4.53
CA GLY A 35 8.02 8.70 3.47
C GLY A 35 8.86 7.42 3.41
N ARG A 36 8.66 6.47 4.33
CA ARG A 36 9.35 5.17 4.30
C ARG A 36 8.66 4.20 3.35
N ARG A 37 9.44 3.24 2.84
CA ARG A 37 8.93 2.12 2.02
C ARG A 37 8.24 1.08 2.92
N VAL A 38 7.05 0.68 2.52
CA VAL A 38 6.35 -0.50 3.03
C VAL A 38 6.46 -1.62 2.01
N THR A 39 6.67 -2.84 2.49
CA THR A 39 6.81 -4.04 1.67
C THR A 39 5.92 -5.11 2.30
N ILE A 40 5.02 -5.71 1.50
CA ILE A 40 4.10 -6.76 1.93
C ILE A 40 4.62 -8.09 1.42
N TRP A 41 4.74 -9.05 2.33
CA TRP A 41 5.17 -10.41 2.04
C TRP A 41 3.99 -11.37 2.25
N SER A 42 3.91 -12.38 1.40
CA SER A 42 3.07 -13.55 1.65
C SER A 42 3.93 -14.68 2.17
N GLN A 43 3.39 -15.52 3.06
CA GLN A 43 4.13 -16.63 3.69
C GLN A 43 4.72 -17.62 2.68
N HIS A 44 4.14 -17.70 1.49
CA HIS A 44 4.56 -18.62 0.43
C HIS A 44 5.27 -17.93 -0.73
N ALA A 45 5.47 -16.62 -0.67
CA ALA A 45 6.12 -15.88 -1.74
C ALA A 45 7.64 -15.79 -1.50
N VAL A 46 8.41 -15.97 -2.57
CA VAL A 46 9.87 -15.80 -2.56
C VAL A 46 10.25 -14.32 -2.60
N ASP A 47 9.40 -13.49 -3.20
CA ASP A 47 9.57 -12.05 -3.38
C ASP A 47 8.38 -11.28 -2.77
N PRO A 48 8.52 -9.96 -2.50
CA PRO A 48 7.41 -9.13 -2.07
C PRO A 48 6.22 -9.18 -3.01
N ILE A 49 5.01 -9.26 -2.45
CA ILE A 49 3.78 -9.24 -3.24
C ILE A 49 3.27 -7.82 -3.49
N ALA A 50 3.73 -6.85 -2.70
CA ALA A 50 3.46 -5.43 -2.92
C ALA A 50 4.51 -4.55 -2.24
N GLU A 51 4.73 -3.36 -2.81
CA GLU A 51 5.54 -2.30 -2.22
C GLU A 51 4.86 -0.95 -2.39
N GLY A 52 5.12 -0.03 -1.48
CA GLY A 52 4.61 1.33 -1.55
C GLY A 52 5.38 2.29 -0.65
N ILE A 53 5.09 3.59 -0.77
CA ILE A 53 5.60 4.61 0.15
C ILE A 53 4.46 5.07 1.05
N ILE A 54 4.72 5.20 2.34
CA ILE A 54 3.73 5.70 3.30
C ILE A 54 3.61 7.21 3.13
N GLY A 55 2.50 7.64 2.52
CA GLY A 55 2.10 9.04 2.48
C GLY A 55 1.30 9.46 3.71
N TYR A 56 1.08 10.75 3.85
CA TYR A 56 0.08 11.32 4.75
C TYR A 56 -0.95 12.07 3.90
N ASN A 57 -2.19 12.17 4.40
CA ASN A 57 -3.27 12.94 3.79
C ASN A 57 -3.68 14.08 4.71
#